data_AF-A0A2V5P5H2-F1
#
_entry.id   AF-A0A2V5P5H2-F1
#
_cell.length_a   1.000
_cell.length_b   1.000
_cell.length_c   1.000
_cell.angle_alpha   90.00
_cell.angle_beta   90.00
_cell.angle_gamma   90.00
#
_symmetry.space_group_name_H-M   'P 1'
#
loop_
_entity.id
_entity.type
_entity.pdbx_description
1 polymer ?
#
loop_
_entity_poly.entity_id
_entity_poly.type
_entity_poly.pdbx_seq_one_letter_code
_entity_poly.pdbx_strand_id
1 'polypeptide(L)'
;RRLTEEQFMAPAVAPGTIILDARSSEKYARHHIKGAKHLSFPDITADTLARTIPSHATRVLIYCNNNFLNAPESFASKAPRASLNIHTFNTLYNYGYTNVYELGPLIDIRNSKLPFDGEIK
;
A
#
# COMPACT_ATOMS: atom_id res chain seq x y z
N ARG A 1 3.46 -1.17 11.93
CA ARG A 1 4.66 -0.34 12.21
C ARG A 1 4.74 0.73 11.12
N ARG A 2 5.02 2.01 11.42
CA ARG A 2 5.04 3.09 10.40
C ARG A 2 6.48 3.45 10.01
N LEU A 3 6.73 3.66 8.72
CA LEU A 3 8.04 3.99 8.14
C LEU A 3 8.03 5.40 7.55
N THR A 4 9.14 6.12 7.59
CA THR A 4 9.33 7.31 6.74
C THR A 4 9.41 6.93 5.26
N GLU A 5 9.38 7.90 4.35
CA GLU A 5 9.56 7.65 2.92
C GLU A 5 10.90 6.94 2.64
N GLU A 6 12.01 7.43 3.20
CA GLU A 6 13.34 6.81 3.06
C GLU A 6 13.38 5.38 3.63
N GLN A 7 12.79 5.18 4.81
CA GLN A 7 12.72 3.87 5.45
C GLN A 7 11.81 2.90 4.68
N PHE A 8 10.87 3.39 3.89
CA PHE A 8 10.00 2.59 3.03
C PHE A 8 10.71 2.13 1.75
N MET A 9 11.52 3.00 1.14
CA MET A 9 12.21 2.72 -0.13
C MET A 9 13.24 1.59 -0.02
N ALA A 10 14.05 1.56 1.04
CA ALA A 10 15.09 0.55 1.21
C ALA A 10 14.55 -0.90 1.20
N PRO A 11 13.52 -1.27 2.00
CA PRO A 11 12.92 -2.59 1.92
C PRO A 11 12.07 -2.79 0.66
N ALA A 12 11.52 -1.75 0.04
CA ALA A 12 10.66 -1.86 -1.15
C ALA A 12 11.38 -2.53 -2.34
N VAL A 13 12.70 -2.38 -2.45
CA VAL A 13 13.53 -3.01 -3.49
C VAL A 13 14.16 -4.34 -3.05
N ALA A 14 14.02 -4.71 -1.77
CA ALA A 14 14.63 -5.92 -1.24
C ALA A 14 13.88 -7.17 -1.73
N PRO A 15 14.58 -8.23 -2.20
CA PRO A 15 13.96 -9.47 -2.64
C PRO A 15 12.99 -10.04 -1.60
N GLY A 16 11.84 -10.53 -2.06
CA GLY A 16 10.82 -11.12 -1.20
C GLY A 16 9.99 -10.10 -0.39
N THR A 17 10.13 -8.80 -0.65
CA THR A 17 9.21 -7.77 -0.14
C THR A 17 8.08 -7.52 -1.13
N ILE A 18 6.86 -7.33 -0.63
CA ILE A 18 5.69 -6.96 -1.42
C ILE A 18 5.21 -5.59 -1.00
N ILE A 19 5.08 -4.67 -1.94
CA ILE A 19 4.28 -3.46 -1.77
C ILE A 19 2.84 -3.82 -2.13
N LEU A 20 1.90 -3.64 -1.21
CA LEU A 20 0.49 -3.96 -1.38
C LEU A 20 -0.33 -2.68 -1.45
N ASP A 21 -1.04 -2.51 -2.57
CA ASP A 21 -2.10 -1.52 -2.72
C ASP A 21 -3.46 -2.19 -2.54
N ALA A 22 -4.15 -1.86 -1.45
CA ALA A 22 -5.47 -2.40 -1.14
C ALA A 22 -6.63 -1.48 -1.54
N ARG A 23 -6.35 -0.37 -2.24
CA ARG A 23 -7.37 0.57 -2.72
C ARG A 23 -8.22 -0.05 -3.84
N SER A 24 -9.19 0.69 -4.36
CA SER A 24 -9.97 0.22 -5.51
C SER A 24 -9.09 0.06 -6.75
N SER A 25 -9.50 -0.84 -7.64
CA SER A 25 -8.84 -1.07 -8.93
C SER A 25 -8.70 0.22 -9.75
N GLU A 26 -9.72 1.09 -9.73
CA GLU A 26 -9.67 2.40 -10.39
C GLU A 26 -8.53 3.28 -9.86
N LYS A 27 -8.36 3.37 -8.52
CA LYS A 27 -7.30 4.20 -7.93
C LYS A 27 -5.92 3.61 -8.17
N TYR A 28 -5.79 2.28 -8.11
CA TYR A 28 -4.56 1.59 -8.49
C TYR A 28 -4.21 1.87 -9.95
N ALA A 29 -5.13 1.62 -10.89
CA ALA A 29 -4.90 1.81 -12.31
C ALA A 29 -4.50 3.25 -12.67
N ARG A 30 -5.07 4.24 -11.97
CA ARG A 30 -4.77 5.66 -12.21
C ARG A 30 -3.40 6.08 -11.70
N HIS A 31 -3.05 5.74 -10.45
CA HIS A 31 -1.77 6.13 -9.86
C HIS A 31 -1.45 5.28 -8.63
N HIS A 32 -0.33 4.57 -8.67
CA HIS A 32 0.13 3.69 -7.60
C HIS A 32 1.66 3.71 -7.49
N ILE A 33 2.20 3.31 -6.34
CA ILE A 33 3.65 3.12 -6.20
C ILE A 33 4.10 2.03 -7.18
N LYS A 34 5.11 2.32 -8.00
CA LYS A 34 5.65 1.41 -9.00
C LYS A 34 6.02 0.06 -8.40
N GLY A 35 5.59 -1.02 -9.05
CA GLY A 35 5.81 -2.39 -8.59
C GLY A 35 4.90 -2.86 -7.46
N ALA A 36 3.93 -2.04 -7.03
CA ALA A 36 2.92 -2.49 -6.08
C ALA A 36 2.02 -3.57 -6.68
N LYS A 37 1.76 -4.62 -5.90
CA LYS A 37 0.71 -5.59 -6.19
C LYS A 37 -0.64 -5.04 -5.75
N HIS A 38 -1.64 -5.19 -6.59
CA HIS A 38 -3.01 -4.81 -6.27
C HIS A 38 -3.80 -6.02 -5.74
N LEU A 39 -4.45 -5.84 -4.60
CA LEU A 39 -5.50 -6.72 -4.09
C LEU A 39 -6.46 -5.84 -3.30
N SER A 40 -7.62 -5.53 -3.89
CA SER A 40 -8.56 -4.60 -3.27
C SER A 40 -9.01 -5.12 -1.90
N PHE A 41 -9.20 -4.21 -0.94
CA PHE A 41 -9.56 -4.57 0.44
C PHE A 41 -10.82 -5.46 0.53
N PRO A 42 -11.93 -5.19 -0.19
CA PRO A 42 -13.09 -6.07 -0.21
C PRO A 42 -12.82 -7.49 -0.72
N ASP A 43 -11.80 -7.68 -1.57
CA ASP A 43 -11.46 -8.97 -2.18
C ASP A 43 -10.47 -9.80 -1.34
N ILE A 44 -10.08 -9.31 -0.16
CA ILE A 44 -9.15 -10.01 0.73
C ILE A 44 -9.84 -11.23 1.34
N THR A 45 -9.32 -12.41 0.97
CA THR A 45 -9.66 -13.73 1.52
C THR A 45 -8.37 -14.51 1.75
N ALA A 46 -8.41 -15.62 2.48
CA ALA A 46 -7.24 -16.48 2.66
C ALA A 46 -6.63 -16.94 1.31
N ASP A 47 -7.49 -17.25 0.34
CA ASP A 47 -7.12 -17.75 -0.99
C ASP A 47 -6.51 -16.64 -1.88
N THR A 48 -7.12 -15.46 -1.92
CA THR A 48 -6.55 -14.31 -2.67
C THR A 48 -5.24 -13.80 -2.05
N LEU A 49 -5.11 -13.87 -0.72
CA LEU A 49 -3.87 -13.59 -0.02
C LEU A 49 -2.79 -14.62 -0.34
N ALA A 50 -3.07 -15.93 -0.29
CA ALA A 50 -2.09 -16.96 -0.62
C ALA A 50 -1.57 -16.85 -2.07
N ARG A 51 -2.41 -16.41 -3.02
CA ARG A 51 -1.96 -16.10 -4.39
C ARG A 51 -1.08 -14.85 -4.47
N THR A 52 -1.42 -13.80 -3.70
CA THR A 52 -0.76 -12.50 -3.80
C THR A 52 0.54 -12.45 -2.99
N ILE A 53 0.49 -12.99 -1.77
CA ILE A 53 1.51 -13.01 -0.71
C ILE A 53 1.65 -14.48 -0.24
N PRO A 54 2.41 -15.32 -0.96
CA PRO A 54 2.41 -16.77 -0.73
C PRO A 54 2.97 -17.24 0.63
N SER A 55 3.72 -16.39 1.32
CA SER A 55 4.31 -16.71 2.62
C SER A 55 3.88 -15.72 3.69
N HIS A 56 3.50 -16.21 4.86
CA HIS A 56 3.18 -15.36 6.01
C HIS A 56 4.41 -14.62 6.57
N ALA A 57 5.62 -15.08 6.22
CA ALA A 57 6.88 -14.40 6.59
C ALA A 57 7.23 -13.24 5.65
N THR A 58 6.55 -13.13 4.50
CA THR A 58 6.78 -12.06 3.52
C THR A 58 6.66 -10.69 4.18
N ARG A 59 7.64 -9.83 3.93
CA ARG A 59 7.56 -8.43 4.34
C ARG A 59 6.54 -7.73 3.45
N VAL A 60 5.51 -7.15 4.06
CA VAL A 60 4.45 -6.42 3.35
C VAL A 60 4.54 -4.95 3.69
N LEU A 61 4.68 -4.12 2.66
CA LEU A 61 4.64 -2.67 2.76
C LEU A 61 3.27 -2.19 2.25
N ILE A 62 2.49 -1.51 3.10
CA ILE A 62 1.17 -1.00 2.75
C ILE A 62 1.16 0.53 2.68
N TYR A 63 0.28 1.06 1.84
CA TYR A 63 -0.03 2.48 1.77
C TYR A 63 -1.49 2.68 1.35
N CYS A 64 -2.00 3.90 1.48
CA CYS A 64 -3.36 4.24 1.07
C CYS A 64 -3.46 5.68 0.53
N ASN A 65 -4.70 6.15 0.32
CA ASN A 65 -4.98 7.52 -0.12
C ASN A 65 -4.37 8.57 0.81
N ASN A 66 -4.47 8.35 2.12
CA ASN A 66 -4.06 9.30 3.14
C ASN A 66 -2.53 9.51 3.19
N ASN A 67 -1.75 8.78 2.40
CA ASN A 67 -0.30 8.96 2.33
C ASN A 67 0.14 9.99 1.30
N PHE A 68 -0.75 10.51 0.45
CA PHE A 68 -0.35 11.35 -0.68
C PHE A 68 -1.18 12.63 -0.81
N LEU A 69 -0.50 13.72 -1.19
CA LEU A 69 -1.08 15.01 -1.54
C LEU A 69 -0.98 15.29 -3.04
N ASN A 70 -1.72 16.32 -3.48
CA ASN A 70 -1.64 16.90 -4.82
C ASN A 70 -2.02 15.96 -5.99
N ALA A 71 -2.79 14.91 -5.70
CA ALA A 71 -3.50 14.10 -6.70
C ALA A 71 -4.83 13.58 -6.10
N PRO A 72 -5.79 14.47 -5.77
CA PRO A 72 -7.04 14.11 -5.08
C PRO A 72 -7.88 13.09 -5.86
N GLU A 73 -7.76 13.12 -7.18
CA GLU A 73 -8.37 12.17 -8.10
C GLU A 73 -7.89 10.72 -7.92
N SER A 74 -6.63 10.52 -7.52
CA SER A 74 -6.03 9.21 -7.29
C SER A 74 -5.95 8.85 -5.80
N PHE A 75 -5.88 9.87 -4.94
CA PHE A 75 -5.64 9.74 -3.51
C PHE A 75 -6.62 10.63 -2.71
N ALA A 76 -7.92 10.43 -2.92
CA ALA A 76 -8.94 11.13 -2.16
C ALA A 76 -8.83 10.80 -0.66
N SER A 77 -8.48 11.82 0.14
CA SER A 77 -8.27 11.68 1.58
C SER A 77 -9.51 11.18 2.29
N LYS A 78 -9.32 10.22 3.21
CA LYS A 78 -10.35 9.80 4.17
C LYS A 78 -10.15 10.50 5.51
N ALA A 79 -11.15 10.47 6.38
CA ALA A 79 -10.94 10.80 7.80
C ALA A 79 -9.79 9.94 8.36
N PRO A 80 -8.91 10.44 9.25
CA PRO A 80 -7.74 9.69 9.72
C PRO A 80 -8.06 8.30 10.29
N ARG A 81 -9.18 8.19 11.04
CA ARG A 81 -9.66 6.91 11.60
C ARG A 81 -10.24 5.95 10.56
N ALA A 82 -10.57 6.44 9.37
CA ALA A 82 -11.04 5.67 8.23
C ALA A 82 -9.93 5.41 7.20
N SER A 83 -8.66 5.67 7.56
CA SER A 83 -7.50 5.34 6.73
C SER A 83 -7.53 3.85 6.38
N LEU A 84 -7.41 3.55 5.09
CA LEU A 84 -7.46 2.16 4.63
C LEU A 84 -6.28 1.34 5.19
N ASN A 85 -5.15 1.97 5.49
CA ASN A 85 -4.02 1.30 6.12
C ASN A 85 -4.39 0.66 7.46
N ILE A 86 -5.24 1.29 8.27
CA ILE A 86 -5.66 0.74 9.57
C ILE A 86 -6.41 -0.58 9.35
N HIS A 87 -7.34 -0.59 8.40
CA HIS A 87 -8.15 -1.77 8.09
C HIS A 87 -7.33 -2.86 7.42
N THR A 88 -6.49 -2.52 6.43
CA THR A 88 -5.59 -3.46 5.74
C THR A 88 -4.60 -4.10 6.71
N PHE A 89 -3.98 -3.30 7.59
CA PHE A 89 -3.05 -3.81 8.59
C PHE A 89 -3.72 -4.85 9.50
N ASN A 90 -4.87 -4.51 10.08
CA ASN A 90 -5.60 -5.42 10.96
C ASN A 90 -6.03 -6.70 10.24
N THR A 91 -6.48 -6.58 9.00
CA THR A 91 -6.92 -7.74 8.20
C THR A 91 -5.75 -8.67 7.90
N LEU A 92 -4.62 -8.15 7.43
CA LEU A 92 -3.41 -8.94 7.20
C LEU A 92 -2.94 -9.67 8.46
N TYR A 93 -2.92 -8.98 9.60
CA TYR A 93 -2.57 -9.58 10.89
C TYR A 93 -3.53 -10.70 11.29
N ASN A 94 -4.84 -10.52 11.11
CA ASN A 94 -5.84 -11.55 11.42
C ASN A 94 -5.69 -12.80 10.55
N TYR A 95 -5.16 -12.66 9.32
CA TYR A 95 -4.81 -13.79 8.45
C TYR A 95 -3.39 -14.35 8.69
N GLY A 96 -2.65 -13.83 9.68
CA GLY A 96 -1.33 -14.34 10.07
C GLY A 96 -0.13 -13.67 9.39
N TYR A 97 -0.36 -12.66 8.55
CA TYR A 97 0.70 -11.83 7.95
C TYR A 97 1.12 -10.75 8.96
N THR A 98 2.20 -11.00 9.70
CA THR A 98 2.62 -10.13 10.83
C THR A 98 3.85 -9.27 10.53
N ASN A 99 4.49 -9.48 9.38
CA ASN A 99 5.65 -8.70 8.94
C ASN A 99 5.21 -7.48 8.09
N VAL A 100 4.29 -6.68 8.63
CA VAL A 100 3.61 -5.58 7.90
C VAL A 100 4.07 -4.20 8.37
N TYR A 101 4.39 -3.34 7.40
CA TYR A 101 4.82 -1.96 7.62
C TYR A 101 4.00 -1.00 6.76
N GLU A 102 3.69 0.15 7.31
CA GLU A 102 2.86 1.18 6.69
C GLU A 102 3.73 2.38 6.30
N LEU A 103 3.49 2.96 5.13
CA LEU A 103 3.98 4.30 4.81
C LEU A 103 3.40 5.30 5.80
N GLY A 104 4.25 5.94 6.60
CA GLY A 104 3.85 6.82 7.69
C GLY A 104 3.43 8.22 7.22
N PRO A 105 4.30 8.99 6.57
CA PRO A 105 4.05 10.40 6.34
C PRO A 105 2.96 10.65 5.30
N LEU A 106 2.50 11.90 5.30
CA LEU A 106 1.79 12.50 4.19
C LEU A 106 2.85 13.07 3.23
N ILE A 107 2.88 12.56 2.00
CA ILE A 107 3.91 12.86 1.00
C ILE A 107 3.30 13.68 -0.14
N ASP A 108 3.96 14.76 -0.53
CA ASP A 108 3.64 15.46 -1.77
C ASP A 108 4.21 14.69 -2.96
N ILE A 109 3.34 14.20 -3.86
CA ILE A 109 3.76 13.42 -5.04
C ILE A 109 4.74 14.22 -5.91
N ARG A 110 4.61 15.55 -5.96
CA ARG A 110 5.50 16.41 -6.76
C ARG A 110 6.94 16.43 -6.24
N ASN A 111 7.13 16.11 -4.96
CA ASN A 111 8.43 16.12 -4.28
C ASN A 111 8.84 14.72 -3.78
N SER A 112 8.06 13.69 -4.10
CA SER A 112 8.27 12.33 -3.62
C SER A 112 9.47 11.70 -4.31
N LYS A 113 10.22 10.91 -3.54
CA LYS A 113 11.31 10.06 -4.04
C LYS A 113 10.81 8.68 -4.48
N LEU A 114 9.57 8.33 -4.12
CA LEU A 114 8.94 7.08 -4.53
C LEU A 114 8.66 7.11 -6.04
N PRO A 115 8.97 6.03 -6.77
CA PRO A 115 8.52 5.90 -8.15
C PRO A 115 7.03 5.54 -8.20
N PHE A 116 6.30 6.09 -9.16
CA PHE A 116 4.88 5.82 -9.40
C PHE A 116 4.65 5.33 -10.84
N ASP A 117 3.65 4.46 -11.00
CA ASP A 117 3.11 4.01 -12.28
C ASP A 117 1.58 4.25 -12.32
N GLY A 118 0.97 4.09 -13.51
CA GLY A 118 -0.49 4.22 -13.72
C GLY A 118 -0.83 4.99 -15.00
N GLU A 119 -2.11 4.96 -15.38
CA GLU A 119 -2.65 5.79 -16.46
C GLU A 119 -2.91 7.20 -15.93
N ILE A 120 -1.96 8.11 -16.12
CA ILE A 120 -2.21 9.56 -15.96
C ILE A 120 -3.03 9.99 -17.18
N LYS A 121 -4.36 9.95 -17.05
CA LYS A 121 -5.28 10.61 -17.99
C LYS A 121 -5.55 12.04 -17.53
#